data_AF-A0A1Q5P3I1-F1
#
_entry.id   AF-A0A1Q5P3I1-F1
#
_cell.length_a   1.000
_cell.length_b   1.000
_cell.length_c   1.000
_cell.angle_alpha   90.00
_cell.angle_beta   90.00
_cell.angle_gamma   90.00
#
_symmetry.space_group_name_H-M   'P 1'
#
loop_
_entity.id
_entity.type
_entity.pdbx_description
1 polymer ?
#
loop_
_entity_poly.entity_id
_entity_poly.type
_entity_poly.pdbx_seq_one_letter_code
_entity_poly.pdbx_strand_id
1 'polypeptide(L)'
;MTKLNNDHLLGNIQKFSGEPCKLYNEKGEFVSKGQIKISMPFLDTMRRYQIHSPVKDDNQIDLIIKNLSYKQINRGNYTIRSIVGDDDSYLKVEIKNLELEKVSDKLTQRIDPSVSVITKVDKTAYDDFHKKLEALDWPNILIPPGCKGGDKATQADAFESMCQEIVLKWGAKNFGAIGKGTDRGRDATFLIEAHSWIPISTNYSNSWVLQCKYSNNYSNLSTKDIYEELVKVLMHKPDYFLLMTNRKVTNDFNDWLESLNGLDYYIPFKVVFIGKEELEEILSMPTMLSIREKYFNS
;
A
#
# COMPACT_ATOMS: atom_id res chain seq x y z
N MET A 1 -25.13 -18.18 -25.07
CA MET A 1 -24.35 -18.26 -23.82
C MET A 1 -24.62 -19.62 -23.20
N THR A 2 -23.69 -20.56 -23.35
CA THR A 2 -23.79 -21.90 -22.74
C THR A 2 -23.45 -21.75 -21.25
N LYS A 3 -24.41 -22.02 -20.35
CA LYS A 3 -24.13 -22.08 -18.91
C LYS A 3 -23.10 -23.19 -18.70
N LEU A 4 -21.88 -22.84 -18.29
CA LEU A 4 -20.91 -23.80 -17.80
C LEU A 4 -21.55 -24.59 -16.65
N ASN A 5 -21.32 -25.90 -16.60
CA ASN A 5 -21.74 -26.71 -15.46
C ASN A 5 -21.10 -26.15 -14.18
N ASN A 6 -21.87 -26.00 -13.10
CA ASN A 6 -21.43 -25.38 -11.84
C ASN A 6 -20.19 -26.08 -11.27
N ASP A 7 -20.06 -27.40 -11.43
CA ASP A 7 -18.90 -28.16 -10.99
C ASP A 7 -17.61 -27.73 -11.70
N HIS A 8 -17.70 -27.42 -13.00
CA HIS A 8 -16.57 -26.96 -13.80
C HIS A 8 -16.19 -25.52 -13.45
N LEU A 9 -17.18 -24.68 -13.09
CA LEU A 9 -16.94 -23.32 -12.62
C LEU A 9 -16.25 -23.34 -11.25
N LEU A 10 -16.69 -24.20 -10.34
CA LEU A 10 -16.09 -24.42 -9.03
C LEU A 10 -14.64 -24.92 -9.13
N GLY A 11 -14.38 -25.91 -9.98
CA GLY A 11 -13.01 -26.38 -10.22
C GLY A 11 -12.09 -25.28 -10.74
N ASN A 12 -12.59 -24.45 -11.66
CA ASN A 12 -11.82 -23.33 -12.21
C ASN A 12 -11.60 -22.20 -11.21
N ILE A 13 -12.61 -21.84 -10.40
CA ILE A 13 -12.48 -20.73 -9.45
C ILE A 13 -11.49 -21.08 -8.34
N GLN A 14 -11.43 -22.34 -7.91
CA GLN A 14 -10.47 -22.78 -6.90
C GLN A 14 -9.00 -22.59 -7.32
N LYS A 15 -8.69 -22.60 -8.61
CA LYS A 15 -7.34 -22.32 -9.12
C LYS A 15 -6.81 -20.94 -8.71
N PHE A 16 -7.71 -20.00 -8.42
CA PHE A 16 -7.34 -18.65 -7.99
C PHE A 16 -7.09 -18.54 -6.48
N SER A 17 -7.27 -19.62 -5.71
CA SER A 17 -7.00 -19.59 -4.27
C SER A 17 -5.49 -19.58 -4.02
N GLY A 18 -5.01 -18.51 -3.40
CA GLY A 18 -3.60 -18.20 -3.18
C GLY A 18 -3.08 -17.10 -4.11
N GLU A 19 -3.79 -16.84 -5.20
CA GLU A 19 -3.35 -15.90 -6.22
C GLU A 19 -3.53 -14.45 -5.78
N PRO A 20 -2.64 -13.54 -6.23
CA PRO A 20 -2.78 -12.14 -5.96
C PRO A 20 -3.98 -11.57 -6.74
N CYS A 21 -4.57 -10.51 -6.19
CA CYS A 21 -5.75 -9.87 -6.75
C CYS A 21 -5.72 -8.36 -6.62
N LYS A 22 -6.55 -7.71 -7.44
CA LYS A 22 -6.82 -6.27 -7.41
C LYS A 22 -8.29 -6.05 -7.07
N LEU A 23 -8.54 -5.13 -6.15
CA LEU A 23 -9.86 -4.65 -5.78
C LEU A 23 -10.14 -3.33 -6.48
N TYR A 24 -11.35 -3.21 -7.00
CA TYR A 24 -11.87 -2.01 -7.64
C TYR A 24 -13.19 -1.61 -6.98
N ASN A 25 -13.45 -0.32 -6.83
CA ASN A 25 -14.74 0.17 -6.34
C ASN A 25 -15.81 0.11 -7.44
N GLU A 26 -17.03 0.53 -7.11
CA GLU A 26 -18.17 0.58 -8.05
C GLU A 26 -17.93 1.48 -9.28
N LYS A 27 -17.04 2.46 -9.18
CA LYS A 27 -16.65 3.35 -10.30
C LYS A 27 -15.58 2.72 -11.20
N GLY A 28 -15.09 1.53 -10.85
CA GLY A 28 -14.00 0.86 -11.56
C GLY A 28 -12.61 1.42 -11.23
N GLU A 29 -12.50 2.25 -10.21
CA GLU A 29 -11.22 2.79 -9.73
C GLU A 29 -10.52 1.71 -8.90
N PHE A 30 -9.20 1.55 -9.08
CA PHE A 30 -8.40 0.68 -8.23
C PHE A 30 -8.55 1.12 -6.77
N VAL A 31 -8.47 0.19 -5.82
CA VAL A 31 -8.59 0.49 -4.37
C VAL A 31 -7.44 -0.13 -3.58
N SER A 32 -7.16 -1.41 -3.79
CA SER A 32 -6.11 -2.14 -3.10
C SER A 32 -5.71 -3.39 -3.88
N LYS A 33 -4.55 -3.95 -3.57
CA LYS A 33 -4.21 -5.34 -3.91
C LYS A 33 -4.30 -6.24 -2.67
N GLY A 34 -4.38 -7.55 -2.88
CA GLY A 34 -4.38 -8.57 -1.82
C GLY A 34 -4.17 -9.97 -2.40
N GLN A 35 -4.45 -11.01 -1.61
CA GLN A 35 -4.45 -12.41 -2.05
C GLN A 35 -5.82 -13.02 -1.86
N ILE A 36 -6.33 -13.68 -2.90
CA ILE A 36 -7.60 -14.41 -2.84
C ILE A 36 -7.39 -15.72 -2.10
N LYS A 37 -8.31 -16.07 -1.22
CA LYS A 37 -8.50 -17.42 -0.68
C LYS A 37 -9.94 -17.80 -0.89
N ILE A 38 -10.15 -18.94 -1.52
CA ILE A 38 -11.49 -19.52 -1.73
C ILE A 38 -11.58 -20.77 -0.88
N SER A 39 -12.59 -20.85 -0.02
CA SER A 39 -12.85 -22.02 0.81
C SER A 39 -14.25 -22.56 0.53
N MET A 40 -14.39 -23.89 0.57
CA MET A 40 -15.66 -24.59 0.40
C MET A 40 -16.01 -25.33 1.68
N PRO A 41 -16.70 -24.70 2.64
CA PRO A 41 -16.90 -25.26 3.99
C PRO A 41 -17.56 -26.64 3.98
N PHE A 42 -18.50 -26.84 3.06
CA PHE A 42 -19.31 -28.05 2.98
C PHE A 42 -18.56 -29.21 2.29
N LEU A 43 -17.97 -28.98 1.12
CA LEU A 43 -17.26 -30.02 0.36
C LEU A 43 -16.00 -30.54 1.08
N ASP A 44 -15.29 -29.67 1.79
CA ASP A 44 -14.13 -30.10 2.60
C ASP A 44 -14.55 -31.01 3.76
N THR A 45 -15.72 -30.74 4.35
CA THR A 45 -16.27 -31.56 5.44
C THR A 45 -16.77 -32.91 4.92
N MET A 46 -17.52 -32.91 3.81
CA MET A 46 -18.06 -34.12 3.19
C MET A 46 -16.94 -35.06 2.69
N ARG A 47 -15.89 -34.53 2.04
CA ARG A 47 -14.73 -35.32 1.60
C ARG A 47 -13.97 -35.94 2.78
N ARG A 48 -13.81 -35.21 3.89
CA ARG A 48 -13.13 -35.73 5.09
C ARG A 48 -13.88 -36.86 5.78
N TYR A 49 -15.22 -36.88 5.70
CA TYR A 49 -16.04 -37.82 6.43
C TYR A 49 -16.77 -38.86 5.56
N GLN A 50 -16.56 -38.87 4.23
CA GLN A 50 -17.22 -39.78 3.27
C GLN A 50 -18.76 -39.80 3.38
N ILE A 51 -19.34 -38.72 3.90
CA ILE A 51 -20.78 -38.66 4.17
C ILE A 51 -21.50 -38.43 2.85
N HIS A 52 -22.41 -39.34 2.50
CA HIS A 52 -23.33 -39.18 1.36
C HIS A 52 -24.64 -38.62 1.91
N SER A 53 -24.76 -37.29 1.96
CA SER A 53 -25.93 -36.61 2.53
C SER A 53 -26.74 -35.90 1.45
N PRO A 54 -28.08 -36.01 1.43
CA PRO A 54 -28.97 -35.33 0.49
C PRO A 54 -29.27 -33.90 0.97
N VAL A 55 -28.26 -33.15 1.39
CA VAL A 55 -28.44 -31.75 1.83
C VAL A 55 -28.57 -30.88 0.59
N LYS A 56 -29.52 -29.94 0.63
CA LYS A 56 -29.63 -28.88 -0.38
C LYS A 56 -28.26 -28.24 -0.60
N ASP A 57 -27.77 -28.33 -1.82
CA ASP A 57 -26.54 -27.69 -2.31
C ASP A 57 -26.55 -26.20 -1.97
N ASP A 58 -25.99 -25.84 -0.82
CA ASP A 58 -25.51 -24.49 -0.60
C ASP A 58 -24.18 -24.39 -1.33
N ASN A 59 -24.26 -24.27 -2.66
CA ASN A 59 -23.12 -24.16 -3.59
C ASN A 59 -22.31 -22.86 -3.40
N GLN A 60 -22.49 -22.19 -2.27
CA GLN A 60 -21.77 -21.01 -1.89
C GLN A 60 -20.33 -21.33 -1.49
N ILE A 61 -19.46 -20.38 -1.78
CA ILE A 61 -18.05 -20.40 -1.41
C ILE A 61 -17.74 -19.22 -0.51
N ASP A 62 -16.81 -19.43 0.41
CA ASP A 62 -16.27 -18.33 1.23
C ASP A 62 -15.10 -17.70 0.46
N LEU A 63 -15.30 -16.44 0.05
CA LEU A 63 -14.28 -15.60 -0.55
C LEU A 63 -13.61 -14.78 0.55
N ILE A 64 -12.29 -14.91 0.68
CA ILE A 64 -11.48 -14.22 1.68
C ILE A 64 -10.34 -13.51 0.98
N ILE A 65 -10.18 -12.21 1.19
CA ILE A 65 -9.04 -11.43 0.71
C ILE A 65 -8.13 -11.11 1.88
N LYS A 66 -6.87 -11.54 1.77
CA LYS A 66 -5.82 -11.36 2.78
C LYS A 66 -4.71 -10.45 2.27
N ASN A 67 -3.79 -10.06 3.17
CA ASN A 67 -2.56 -9.36 2.82
C ASN A 67 -2.83 -8.11 1.99
N LEU A 68 -3.85 -7.34 2.39
CA LEU A 68 -4.24 -6.12 1.71
C LEU A 68 -3.11 -5.10 1.78
N SER A 69 -2.75 -4.52 0.64
CA SER A 69 -1.78 -3.43 0.58
C SER A 69 -2.30 -2.15 1.21
N TYR A 70 -3.60 -1.88 1.06
CA TYR A 70 -4.25 -0.73 1.69
C TYR A 70 -5.32 -1.21 2.66
N LYS A 71 -5.14 -0.90 3.95
CA LYS A 71 -5.96 -1.47 5.04
C LYS A 71 -7.26 -0.71 5.29
N GLN A 72 -7.39 0.52 4.79
CA GLN A 72 -8.56 1.37 4.98
C GLN A 72 -9.53 1.27 3.81
N ILE A 73 -10.17 0.10 3.67
CA ILE A 73 -11.21 -0.13 2.68
C ILE A 73 -12.57 0.18 3.31
N ASN A 74 -13.31 1.12 2.70
CA ASN A 74 -14.65 1.51 3.15
C ASN A 74 -15.68 0.39 2.92
N ARG A 75 -16.90 0.55 3.43
CA ARG A 75 -18.02 -0.30 3.00
C ARG A 75 -18.48 0.12 1.61
N GLY A 76 -18.76 -0.85 0.75
CA GLY A 76 -19.24 -0.59 -0.61
C GLY A 76 -19.25 -1.85 -1.48
N ASN A 77 -19.61 -1.66 -2.74
CA ASN A 77 -19.57 -2.69 -3.75
C ASN A 77 -18.19 -2.74 -4.42
N TYR A 78 -17.62 -3.93 -4.45
CA TYR A 78 -16.29 -4.17 -5.01
C TYR A 78 -16.33 -5.12 -6.20
N THR A 79 -15.38 -4.93 -7.10
CA THR A 79 -15.01 -5.90 -8.12
C THR A 79 -13.62 -6.42 -7.82
N ILE A 80 -13.45 -7.74 -7.83
CA ILE A 80 -12.17 -8.41 -7.64
C ILE A 80 -11.70 -8.98 -8.97
N ARG A 81 -10.43 -8.76 -9.28
CA ARG A 81 -9.76 -9.36 -10.45
C ARG A 81 -8.52 -10.13 -10.02
N SER A 82 -8.32 -11.31 -10.57
CA SER A 82 -7.10 -12.10 -10.42
C SER A 82 -6.78 -12.85 -11.71
N ILE A 83 -5.51 -13.14 -11.95
CA ILE A 83 -5.04 -13.90 -13.12
C ILE A 83 -4.09 -15.00 -12.64
N VAL A 84 -4.37 -16.24 -13.06
CA VAL A 84 -3.57 -17.44 -12.76
C VAL A 84 -2.98 -18.03 -14.04
N GLY A 85 -1.77 -18.55 -13.96
CA GLY A 85 -1.16 -19.39 -15.01
C GLY A 85 -1.50 -20.87 -14.79
N ASP A 86 -1.89 -21.56 -15.86
CA ASP A 86 -2.36 -22.95 -15.84
C ASP A 86 -1.77 -23.69 -17.05
N ASP A 87 -0.61 -24.31 -16.87
CA ASP A 87 0.25 -25.09 -17.80
C ASP A 87 0.38 -24.56 -19.25
N ASP A 88 -0.73 -24.46 -20.00
CA ASP A 88 -0.79 -23.99 -21.39
C ASP A 88 -1.68 -22.74 -21.59
N SER A 89 -2.20 -22.15 -20.51
CA SER A 89 -3.11 -21.01 -20.62
C SER A 89 -3.07 -20.07 -19.40
N TYR A 90 -3.57 -18.85 -19.60
CA TYR A 90 -3.75 -17.88 -18.53
C TYR A 90 -5.24 -17.60 -18.36
N LEU A 91 -5.73 -17.69 -17.13
CA LEU A 91 -7.14 -17.49 -16.80
C LEU A 91 -7.26 -16.26 -15.93
N LYS A 92 -8.17 -15.36 -16.29
CA LYS A 92 -8.60 -14.22 -15.48
C LYS A 92 -9.95 -14.53 -14.87
N VAL A 93 -10.09 -14.29 -13.56
CA VAL A 93 -11.40 -14.23 -12.88
C VAL A 93 -11.76 -12.79 -12.57
N GLU A 94 -13.02 -12.43 -12.81
CA GLU A 94 -13.64 -11.18 -12.39
C GLU A 94 -14.89 -11.49 -11.57
N ILE A 95 -14.91 -11.08 -10.30
CA ILE A 95 -16.04 -11.29 -9.38
C ILE A 95 -16.62 -9.92 -9.03
N LYS A 96 -17.90 -9.70 -9.33
CA LYS A 96 -18.55 -8.38 -9.26
C LYS A 96 -19.55 -8.27 -8.11
N ASN A 97 -19.89 -7.03 -7.76
CA ASN A 97 -20.96 -6.67 -6.82
C ASN A 97 -20.74 -7.32 -5.45
N LEU A 98 -19.51 -7.23 -4.96
CA LEU A 98 -19.10 -7.80 -3.68
C LEU A 98 -19.27 -6.79 -2.55
N GLU A 99 -20.16 -7.08 -1.61
CA GLU A 99 -20.31 -6.37 -0.34
C GLU A 99 -19.36 -7.01 0.70
N LEU A 100 -18.08 -6.69 0.58
CA LEU A 100 -17.04 -7.29 1.41
C LEU A 100 -17.13 -6.79 2.85
N GLU A 101 -17.15 -7.73 3.81
CA GLU A 101 -17.11 -7.41 5.24
C GLU A 101 -15.67 -7.43 5.74
N LYS A 102 -15.28 -6.42 6.53
CA LYS A 102 -13.96 -6.39 7.17
C LYS A 102 -13.97 -7.16 8.48
N VAL A 103 -13.18 -8.23 8.54
CA VAL A 103 -12.96 -9.03 9.74
C VAL A 103 -11.46 -9.03 10.05
N SER A 104 -11.06 -8.28 11.08
CA SER A 104 -9.64 -8.05 11.43
C SER A 104 -8.88 -7.38 10.26
N ASP A 105 -7.92 -8.10 9.68
CA ASP A 105 -7.00 -7.72 8.62
C ASP A 105 -7.44 -8.24 7.24
N LYS A 106 -8.66 -8.77 7.14
CA LYS A 106 -9.17 -9.49 5.97
C LYS A 106 -10.52 -8.94 5.54
N LEU A 107 -10.82 -9.13 4.26
CA LEU A 107 -12.15 -8.94 3.71
C LEU A 107 -12.78 -10.30 3.43
N THR A 108 -14.03 -10.48 3.80
CA THR A 108 -14.74 -11.75 3.66
C THR A 108 -16.13 -11.56 3.08
N GLN A 109 -16.55 -12.46 2.21
CA GLN A 109 -17.94 -12.56 1.77
C GLN A 109 -18.24 -13.97 1.32
N ARG A 110 -19.47 -14.41 1.57
CA ARG A 110 -20.00 -15.66 1.04
C ARG A 110 -20.70 -15.40 -0.30
N ILE A 111 -20.30 -16.10 -1.35
CA ILE A 111 -20.75 -15.80 -2.71
C ILE A 111 -21.23 -17.04 -3.44
N ASP A 112 -22.18 -16.84 -4.36
CA ASP A 112 -22.52 -17.83 -5.38
C ASP A 112 -21.43 -17.79 -6.48
N PRO A 113 -20.78 -18.92 -6.82
CA PRO A 113 -19.73 -18.98 -7.84
C PRO A 113 -20.15 -18.37 -9.18
N SER A 114 -21.45 -18.40 -9.52
CA SER A 114 -21.99 -17.87 -10.78
C SER A 114 -21.83 -16.36 -10.95
N VAL A 115 -21.54 -15.62 -9.88
CA VAL A 115 -21.19 -14.19 -9.95
C VAL A 115 -19.78 -13.94 -10.51
N SER A 116 -19.03 -15.01 -10.76
CA SER A 116 -17.66 -14.97 -11.27
C SER A 116 -17.62 -15.19 -12.78
N VAL A 117 -16.89 -14.33 -13.47
CA VAL A 117 -16.63 -14.45 -14.90
C VAL A 117 -15.19 -14.87 -15.12
N ILE A 118 -14.99 -16.05 -15.71
CA ILE A 118 -13.66 -16.59 -16.03
C ILE A 118 -13.41 -16.48 -17.54
N THR A 119 -12.31 -15.84 -17.92
CA THR A 119 -11.92 -15.62 -19.32
C THR A 119 -10.47 -15.99 -19.54
N LYS A 120 -10.13 -16.56 -20.72
CA LYS A 120 -8.74 -16.72 -21.13
C LYS A 120 -8.11 -15.36 -21.44
N VAL A 121 -6.85 -15.19 -21.08
CA VAL A 121 -6.01 -14.03 -21.42
C VAL A 121 -4.69 -14.50 -22.01
N ASP A 122 -3.94 -13.60 -22.64
CA ASP A 122 -2.60 -13.88 -23.11
C ASP A 122 -1.56 -13.73 -22.00
N LYS A 123 -0.33 -14.15 -22.30
CA LYS A 123 0.81 -14.04 -21.39
C LYS A 123 1.12 -12.58 -21.03
N THR A 124 0.99 -11.67 -21.98
CA THR A 124 1.26 -10.24 -21.77
C THR A 124 0.33 -9.65 -20.70
N ALA A 125 -0.96 -9.94 -20.75
CA ALA A 125 -1.92 -9.51 -19.75
C ALA A 125 -1.65 -10.13 -18.36
N TYR A 126 -1.17 -11.38 -18.32
CA TYR A 126 -0.72 -12.02 -17.08
C TYR A 126 0.50 -11.30 -16.50
N ASP A 127 1.54 -11.10 -17.31
CA ASP A 127 2.79 -10.43 -16.89
C ASP A 127 2.49 -8.99 -16.41
N ASP A 128 1.69 -8.23 -17.15
CA ASP A 128 1.28 -6.86 -16.77
C ASP A 128 0.45 -6.82 -15.48
N PHE A 129 -0.39 -7.84 -15.25
CA PHE A 129 -1.18 -7.94 -14.05
C PHE A 129 -0.30 -8.12 -12.82
N HIS A 130 0.64 -9.06 -12.90
CA HIS A 130 1.55 -9.47 -11.81
C HIS A 130 2.67 -8.45 -11.57
N LYS A 131 3.26 -7.86 -12.61
CA LYS A 131 4.28 -6.80 -12.47
C LYS A 131 3.80 -5.64 -11.60
N LYS A 132 2.53 -5.24 -11.75
CA LYS A 132 1.90 -4.19 -10.94
C LYS A 132 1.61 -4.61 -9.49
N LEU A 133 1.72 -5.90 -9.19
CA LEU A 133 1.52 -6.48 -7.86
C LEU A 133 2.85 -6.75 -7.13
N GLU A 134 3.97 -6.73 -7.84
CA GLU A 134 5.30 -6.91 -7.26
C GLU A 134 5.60 -5.87 -6.17
N ALA A 135 6.49 -6.28 -5.26
CA ALA A 135 7.07 -5.40 -4.25
C ALA A 135 7.90 -4.31 -4.95
N LEU A 136 7.98 -3.14 -4.34
CA LEU A 136 8.79 -2.06 -4.90
C LEU A 136 10.27 -2.43 -4.80
N ASP A 137 10.97 -2.37 -5.93
CA ASP A 137 12.41 -2.63 -6.00
C ASP A 137 13.19 -1.40 -5.53
N TRP A 138 13.18 -1.17 -4.21
CA TRP A 138 13.85 -0.02 -3.61
C TRP A 138 15.33 0.10 -3.97
N PRO A 139 16.15 -0.97 -3.98
CA PRO A 139 17.55 -0.90 -4.40
C PRO A 139 17.75 -0.36 -5.81
N ASN A 140 16.75 -0.48 -6.68
CA ASN A 140 16.80 -0.03 -8.07
C ASN A 140 15.74 1.05 -8.36
N ILE A 141 15.45 1.91 -7.38
CA ILE A 141 14.62 3.10 -7.59
C ILE A 141 15.17 3.91 -8.77
N LEU A 142 14.26 4.30 -9.66
CA LEU A 142 14.59 5.06 -10.87
C LEU A 142 14.90 6.51 -10.52
N ILE A 143 15.78 7.11 -11.32
CA ILE A 143 16.16 8.51 -11.18
C ILE A 143 15.49 9.27 -12.35
N PRO A 144 14.29 9.84 -12.14
CA PRO A 144 13.59 10.54 -13.21
C PRO A 144 14.29 11.85 -13.59
N PRO A 145 14.06 12.34 -14.83
CA PRO A 145 14.56 13.65 -15.24
C PRO A 145 14.07 14.76 -14.31
N GLY A 146 14.95 15.71 -14.00
CA GLY A 146 14.63 16.84 -13.11
C GLY A 146 14.73 16.53 -11.62
N CYS A 147 15.21 15.34 -11.23
CA CYS A 147 15.59 15.08 -9.85
C CYS A 147 16.66 16.05 -9.34
N LYS A 148 16.65 16.29 -8.04
CA LYS A 148 17.66 17.08 -7.33
C LYS A 148 19.06 16.53 -7.66
N GLY A 149 19.98 17.40 -8.08
CA GLY A 149 21.32 17.01 -8.52
C GLY A 149 21.50 16.87 -10.04
N GLY A 150 20.41 16.99 -10.83
CA GLY A 150 20.47 17.00 -12.30
C GLY A 150 21.18 15.76 -12.84
N ASP A 151 22.18 15.94 -13.70
CA ASP A 151 22.95 14.85 -14.31
C ASP A 151 23.75 13.99 -13.31
N LYS A 152 23.88 14.45 -12.05
CA LYS A 152 24.56 13.73 -10.96
C LYS A 152 23.59 13.27 -9.86
N ALA A 153 22.29 13.27 -10.15
CA ALA A 153 21.29 12.78 -9.23
C ALA A 153 21.58 11.31 -8.86
N THR A 154 21.44 11.01 -7.58
CA THR A 154 21.59 9.66 -7.03
C THR A 154 20.23 9.06 -6.71
N GLN A 155 20.19 7.77 -6.38
CA GLN A 155 18.98 7.12 -5.90
C GLN A 155 18.45 7.74 -4.59
N ALA A 156 19.33 8.25 -3.73
CA ALA A 156 18.92 8.99 -2.54
C ALA A 156 18.21 10.30 -2.92
N ASP A 157 18.74 11.03 -3.91
CA ASP A 157 18.09 12.24 -4.43
C ASP A 157 16.72 11.91 -5.09
N ALA A 158 16.60 10.75 -5.75
CA ALA A 158 15.33 10.26 -6.29
C ALA A 158 14.32 9.90 -5.20
N PHE A 159 14.75 9.21 -4.14
CA PHE A 159 13.92 8.89 -2.98
C PHE A 159 13.43 10.16 -2.26
N GLU A 160 14.31 11.13 -2.05
CA GLU A 160 13.93 12.45 -1.53
C GLU A 160 12.85 13.09 -2.42
N SER A 161 13.08 13.16 -3.74
CA SER A 161 12.14 13.75 -4.69
C SER A 161 10.76 13.06 -4.64
N MET A 162 10.75 11.72 -4.56
CA MET A 162 9.53 10.93 -4.42
C MET A 162 8.76 11.28 -3.14
N CYS A 163 9.44 11.35 -2.00
CA CYS A 163 8.81 11.70 -0.72
C CYS A 163 8.21 13.12 -0.74
N GLN A 164 8.91 14.06 -1.38
CA GLN A 164 8.42 15.43 -1.56
C GLN A 164 7.15 15.47 -2.44
N GLU A 165 7.10 14.69 -3.53
CA GLU A 165 5.91 14.57 -4.37
C GLU A 165 4.71 13.97 -3.61
N ILE A 166 4.95 12.97 -2.75
CA ILE A 166 3.92 12.42 -1.87
C ILE A 166 3.35 13.52 -0.94
N VAL A 167 4.23 14.27 -0.28
CA VAL A 167 3.83 15.36 0.63
C VAL A 167 3.08 16.47 -0.11
N LEU A 168 3.48 16.82 -1.33
CA LEU A 168 2.76 17.76 -2.19
C LEU A 168 1.37 17.24 -2.56
N LYS A 169 1.23 15.94 -2.86
CA LYS A 169 -0.08 15.30 -3.11
C LYS A 169 -0.99 15.30 -1.88
N TRP A 170 -0.43 15.30 -0.67
CA TRP A 170 -1.19 15.49 0.57
C TRP A 170 -1.61 16.94 0.83
N GLY A 171 -1.28 17.87 -0.06
CA GLY A 171 -1.75 19.26 0.01
C GLY A 171 -0.80 20.22 0.72
N ALA A 172 0.47 19.85 0.91
CA ALA A 172 1.48 20.72 1.48
C ALA A 172 1.55 22.09 0.75
N LYS A 173 1.62 23.16 1.54
CA LYS A 173 1.73 24.56 1.10
C LYS A 173 3.10 25.14 1.48
N ASN A 174 3.48 26.25 0.85
CA ASN A 174 4.75 26.95 1.11
C ASN A 174 5.95 26.00 1.15
N PHE A 175 5.98 25.08 0.20
CA PHE A 175 6.96 24.02 0.14
C PHE A 175 8.33 24.57 -0.26
N GLY A 176 9.33 24.33 0.58
CA GLY A 176 10.73 24.67 0.33
C GLY A 176 11.60 23.42 0.39
N ALA A 177 12.06 22.95 -0.78
CA ALA A 177 13.12 21.95 -0.85
C ALA A 177 14.46 22.59 -0.47
N ILE A 178 15.25 21.91 0.36
CA ILE A 178 16.55 22.42 0.79
C ILE A 178 17.63 21.70 -0.02
N GLY A 179 18.37 22.46 -0.83
CA GLY A 179 19.48 21.98 -1.66
C GLY A 179 20.67 21.47 -0.82
N LYS A 180 21.66 20.88 -1.51
CA LYS A 180 22.96 20.45 -0.93
C LYS A 180 23.76 21.68 -0.44
N GLY A 181 23.38 22.21 0.72
CA GLY A 181 24.09 23.22 1.50
C GLY A 181 24.62 22.62 2.80
N THR A 182 25.02 23.46 3.76
CA THR A 182 25.42 22.99 5.10
C THR A 182 24.31 22.11 5.68
N ASP A 183 24.66 20.87 6.04
CA ASP A 183 23.74 19.80 6.40
C ASP A 183 23.00 20.13 7.71
N ARG A 184 21.82 20.75 7.58
CA ARG A 184 20.98 21.24 8.69
C ARG A 184 19.92 20.21 9.11
N GLY A 185 20.06 18.95 8.71
CA GLY A 185 19.18 17.86 9.14
C GLY A 185 17.74 17.96 8.66
N ARG A 186 17.54 18.45 7.43
CA ARG A 186 16.23 18.55 6.79
C ARG A 186 16.34 18.57 5.27
N ASP A 187 15.43 17.87 4.61
CA ASP A 187 15.37 17.80 3.15
C ASP A 187 14.32 18.75 2.57
N ALA A 188 13.25 19.02 3.33
CA ALA A 188 12.25 20.02 2.99
C ALA A 188 11.55 20.62 4.21
N THR A 189 10.92 21.77 4.01
CA THR A 189 10.00 22.40 4.96
C THR A 189 8.70 22.76 4.26
N PHE A 190 7.57 22.61 4.95
CA PHE A 190 6.27 22.90 4.38
C PHE A 190 5.24 23.21 5.47
N LEU A 191 4.09 23.70 5.05
CA LEU A 191 2.94 23.96 5.91
C LEU A 191 1.80 23.01 5.52
N ILE A 192 1.06 22.54 6.51
CA ILE A 192 -0.25 21.89 6.30
C ILE A 192 -1.30 22.77 6.96
N GLU A 193 -2.30 23.18 6.18
CA GLU A 193 -3.48 23.87 6.71
C GLU A 193 -4.22 22.92 7.64
N ALA A 194 -4.40 23.31 8.90
CA ALA A 194 -5.25 22.56 9.80
C ALA A 194 -6.71 22.80 9.38
N HIS A 195 -7.28 21.91 8.57
CA HIS A 195 -8.68 22.05 8.18
C HIS A 195 -9.59 22.06 9.42
N SER A 196 -10.46 23.07 9.42
CA SER A 196 -11.12 23.66 10.56
C SER A 196 -12.34 22.87 11.01
N TRP A 197 -12.22 22.06 12.05
CA TRP A 197 -13.38 21.65 12.86
C TRP A 197 -13.85 22.79 13.79
N ILE A 198 -13.08 23.86 13.90
CA ILE A 198 -13.42 25.09 14.63
C ILE A 198 -14.03 26.06 13.61
N PRO A 199 -15.29 26.51 13.76
CA PRO A 199 -15.99 27.39 12.82
C PRO A 199 -15.53 28.86 12.95
N ILE A 200 -14.23 29.08 13.16
CA ILE A 200 -13.57 30.37 13.15
C ILE A 200 -12.53 30.27 12.05
N SER A 201 -12.45 31.25 11.16
CA SER A 201 -11.44 31.33 10.11
C SER A 201 -10.05 31.51 10.75
N THR A 202 -9.48 30.44 11.27
CA THR A 202 -8.12 30.42 11.73
C THR A 202 -7.26 30.08 10.51
N ASN A 203 -6.46 31.03 10.04
CA ASN A 203 -5.36 30.77 9.10
C ASN A 203 -4.24 29.99 9.82
N TYR A 204 -4.60 28.98 10.60
CA TYR A 204 -3.69 28.20 11.41
C TYR A 204 -3.16 27.06 10.55
N SER A 205 -1.88 27.13 10.25
CA SER A 205 -1.13 26.08 9.57
C SER A 205 -0.08 25.55 10.51
N ASN A 206 0.04 24.23 10.57
CA ASN A 206 1.16 23.59 11.27
C ASN A 206 2.38 23.61 10.35
N SER A 207 3.54 23.89 10.93
CA SER A 207 4.84 23.86 10.29
C SER A 207 5.48 22.47 10.40
N TRP A 208 5.98 21.98 9.27
CA TRP A 208 6.55 20.64 9.13
C TRP A 208 7.97 20.70 8.59
N VAL A 209 8.80 19.81 9.09
CA VAL A 209 10.11 19.47 8.53
C VAL A 209 10.07 18.04 8.02
N LEU A 210 10.50 17.81 6.79
CA LEU A 210 10.68 16.48 6.20
C LEU A 210 12.16 16.08 6.26
N GLN A 211 12.42 14.88 6.76
CA GLN A 211 13.68 14.17 6.60
C GLN A 211 13.44 12.83 5.91
N CYS A 212 14.21 12.57 4.87
CA CYS A 212 14.23 11.33 4.12
C CYS A 212 15.52 10.58 4.46
N LYS A 213 15.44 9.26 4.63
CA LYS A 213 16.63 8.41 4.75
C LYS A 213 16.48 7.22 3.80
N TYR A 214 17.33 7.18 2.78
CA TYR A 214 17.36 6.10 1.81
C TYR A 214 18.49 5.11 2.10
N SER A 215 18.30 3.85 1.74
CA SER A 215 19.33 2.82 1.68
C SER A 215 19.04 1.83 0.56
N ASN A 216 20.03 1.58 -0.30
CA ASN A 216 19.92 0.57 -1.35
C ASN A 216 20.15 -0.86 -0.83
N ASN A 217 20.68 -1.02 0.38
CA ASN A 217 20.97 -2.33 1.00
C ASN A 217 20.11 -2.60 2.25
N TYR A 218 19.09 -1.78 2.47
CA TYR A 218 18.19 -1.89 3.63
C TYR A 218 18.91 -1.88 4.98
N SER A 219 20.04 -1.18 5.08
CA SER A 219 20.73 -0.95 6.36
C SER A 219 19.78 -0.40 7.41
N ASN A 220 19.96 -0.83 8.66
CA ASN A 220 19.11 -0.38 9.77
C ASN A 220 19.23 1.13 9.98
N LEU A 221 18.15 1.73 10.43
CA LEU A 221 18.14 3.12 10.86
C LEU A 221 18.78 3.27 12.24
N SER A 222 19.70 4.22 12.38
CA SER A 222 20.42 4.49 13.64
C SER A 222 19.65 5.51 14.48
N THR A 223 19.34 5.16 15.74
CA THR A 223 18.69 6.08 16.70
C THR A 223 19.55 7.33 16.92
N LYS A 224 20.87 7.15 17.05
CA LYS A 224 21.83 8.25 17.19
C LYS A 224 21.77 9.20 16.01
N ASP A 225 21.80 8.67 14.79
CA ASP A 225 21.81 9.48 13.57
C ASP A 225 20.55 10.33 13.50
N ILE A 226 19.37 9.74 13.78
CA ILE A 226 18.11 10.47 13.78
C ILE A 226 18.04 11.49 14.91
N TYR A 227 18.51 11.15 16.11
CA TYR A 227 18.55 12.10 17.23
C TYR A 227 19.40 13.33 16.92
N GLU A 228 20.56 13.15 16.27
CA GLU A 228 21.40 14.27 15.83
C GLU A 228 20.67 15.17 14.82
N GLU A 229 19.86 14.62 13.91
CA GLU A 229 19.03 15.44 13.01
C GLU A 229 17.93 16.19 13.77
N LEU A 230 17.25 15.53 14.71
CA LEU A 230 16.20 16.16 15.53
C LEU A 230 16.74 17.37 16.30
N VAL A 231 17.95 17.26 16.85
CA VAL A 231 18.62 18.36 17.56
C VAL A 231 18.91 19.52 16.61
N LYS A 232 19.38 19.26 15.38
CA LYS A 232 19.58 20.33 14.37
C LYS A 232 18.26 21.02 14.04
N VAL A 233 17.16 20.26 13.96
CA VAL A 233 15.84 20.77 13.61
C VAL A 233 15.25 21.70 14.68
N LEU A 234 15.67 21.58 15.96
CA LEU A 234 15.20 22.47 17.05
C LEU A 234 15.33 23.96 16.70
N MET A 235 16.37 24.35 15.96
CA MET A 235 16.59 25.75 15.57
C MET A 235 15.48 26.30 14.65
N HIS A 236 14.71 25.43 14.01
CA HIS A 236 13.63 25.77 13.09
C HIS A 236 12.26 25.81 13.77
N LYS A 237 12.16 25.34 15.02
CA LYS A 237 10.92 25.34 15.82
C LYS A 237 9.70 24.83 15.04
N PRO A 238 9.77 23.65 14.40
CA PRO A 238 8.59 23.11 13.71
C PRO A 238 7.53 22.66 14.71
N ASP A 239 6.30 22.47 14.24
CA ASP A 239 5.25 21.78 15.00
C ASP A 239 5.38 20.26 14.85
N TYR A 240 5.84 19.81 13.68
CA TYR A 240 6.00 18.40 13.33
C TYR A 240 7.31 18.11 12.59
N PHE A 241 7.89 16.94 12.88
CA PHE A 241 9.00 16.36 12.13
C PHE A 241 8.54 15.05 11.50
N LEU A 242 8.59 14.98 10.16
CA LEU A 242 8.21 13.81 9.38
C LEU A 242 9.47 13.09 8.89
N LEU A 243 9.63 11.84 9.32
CA LEU A 243 10.70 10.95 8.88
C LEU A 243 10.14 9.89 7.93
N MET A 244 10.62 9.88 6.68
CA MET A 244 10.27 8.88 5.67
C MET A 244 11.51 8.05 5.30
N THR A 245 11.38 6.73 5.30
CA THR A 245 12.53 5.84 5.08
C THR A 245 12.15 4.53 4.41
N ASN A 246 13.03 3.98 3.57
CA ASN A 246 12.93 2.61 3.08
C ASN A 246 13.82 1.62 3.88
N ARG A 247 14.51 2.10 4.92
CA ARG A 247 15.39 1.31 5.78
C ARG A 247 14.60 0.40 6.70
N LYS A 248 15.25 -0.68 7.16
CA LYS A 248 14.71 -1.51 8.24
C LYS A 248 14.76 -0.76 9.56
N VAL A 249 13.74 -0.98 10.38
CA VAL A 249 13.70 -0.53 11.78
C VAL A 249 13.73 -1.74 12.70
N THR A 250 14.42 -1.60 13.83
CA THR A 250 14.44 -2.60 14.90
C THR A 250 13.33 -2.29 15.91
N ASN A 251 12.96 -3.27 16.74
CA ASN A 251 12.03 -3.02 17.84
C ASN A 251 12.55 -1.92 18.78
N ASP A 252 13.84 -1.95 19.12
CA ASP A 252 14.49 -0.91 19.92
C ASP A 252 14.35 0.49 19.31
N PHE A 253 14.38 0.60 17.97
CA PHE A 253 14.16 1.89 17.30
C PHE A 253 12.71 2.36 17.48
N ASN A 254 11.73 1.45 17.39
CA ASN A 254 10.32 1.78 17.60
C ASN A 254 10.05 2.21 19.05
N ASP A 255 10.57 1.45 20.03
CA ASP A 255 10.44 1.78 21.45
C ASP A 255 11.05 3.16 21.74
N TRP A 256 12.23 3.43 21.15
CA TRP A 256 12.87 4.74 21.24
C TRP A 256 12.02 5.85 20.59
N LEU A 257 11.48 5.61 19.40
CA LEU A 257 10.63 6.59 18.69
C LEU A 257 9.35 6.91 19.50
N GLU A 258 8.75 5.91 20.15
CA GLU A 258 7.61 6.11 21.05
C GLU A 258 8.00 6.97 22.26
N SER A 259 9.19 6.74 22.84
CA SER A 259 9.70 7.53 23.97
C SER A 259 9.93 9.01 23.63
N LEU A 260 10.21 9.35 22.35
CA LEU A 260 10.36 10.74 21.91
C LEU A 260 9.07 11.55 22.00
N ASN A 261 7.91 10.88 21.90
CA ASN A 261 6.60 11.51 22.10
C ASN A 261 6.16 11.49 23.58
N GLY A 262 6.97 10.87 24.45
CA GLY A 262 6.79 10.82 25.91
C GLY A 262 7.55 11.92 26.65
N LEU A 263 7.83 11.70 27.95
CA LEU A 263 8.52 12.66 28.83
C LEU A 263 10.05 12.45 28.89
N ASP A 264 10.57 11.41 28.23
CA ASP A 264 11.97 10.99 28.41
C ASP A 264 12.96 11.86 27.61
N TYR A 265 12.49 12.55 26.57
CA TYR A 265 13.29 13.43 25.73
C TYR A 265 12.62 14.80 25.56
N TYR A 266 13.41 15.88 25.66
CA TYR A 266 12.91 17.24 25.40
C TYR A 266 12.93 17.55 23.89
N ILE A 267 12.02 16.94 23.14
CA ILE A 267 11.74 17.29 21.74
C ILE A 267 10.40 18.04 21.69
N PRO A 268 10.40 19.38 21.50
CA PRO A 268 9.22 20.23 21.66
C PRO A 268 8.28 20.20 20.43
N PHE A 269 8.34 19.14 19.63
CA PHE A 269 7.54 18.97 18.42
C PHE A 269 7.20 17.49 18.21
N LYS A 270 6.13 17.20 17.48
CA LYS A 270 5.68 15.82 17.28
C LYS A 270 6.49 15.13 16.19
N VAL A 271 6.96 13.91 16.47
CA VAL A 271 7.66 13.08 15.48
C VAL A 271 6.67 12.12 14.82
N VAL A 272 6.64 12.15 13.48
CA VAL A 272 5.84 11.26 12.64
C VAL A 272 6.79 10.40 11.81
N PHE A 273 6.58 9.09 11.83
CA PHE A 273 7.41 8.13 11.13
C PHE A 273 6.61 7.38 10.08
N ILE A 274 7.19 7.23 8.88
CA ILE A 274 6.65 6.44 7.78
C ILE A 274 7.77 5.50 7.30
N GLY A 275 7.62 4.22 7.61
CA GLY A 275 8.54 3.16 7.22
C GLY A 275 8.31 2.67 5.79
N LYS A 276 9.05 1.62 5.43
CA LYS A 276 8.98 1.01 4.11
C LYS A 276 7.58 0.49 3.81
N GLU A 277 6.99 -0.22 4.75
CA GLU A 277 5.68 -0.86 4.60
C GLU A 277 4.58 0.19 4.40
N GLU A 278 4.59 1.27 5.18
CA GLU A 278 3.64 2.37 5.00
C GLU A 278 3.86 3.12 3.70
N LEU A 279 5.13 3.32 3.27
CA LEU A 279 5.43 3.90 1.96
C LEU A 279 4.88 3.06 0.81
N GLU A 280 5.03 1.73 0.87
CA GLU A 280 4.47 0.82 -0.13
C GLU A 280 2.94 0.86 -0.14
N GLU A 281 2.30 0.97 1.02
CA GLU A 281 0.84 1.18 1.16
C GLU A 281 0.42 2.51 0.51
N ILE A 282 1.10 3.61 0.82
CA ILE A 282 0.85 4.94 0.23
C ILE A 282 1.02 4.91 -1.29
N LEU A 283 2.12 4.35 -1.79
CA LEU A 283 2.39 4.26 -3.23
C LEU A 283 1.47 3.27 -3.95
N SER A 284 0.78 2.41 -3.20
CA SER A 284 -0.28 1.55 -3.74
C SER A 284 -1.64 2.27 -3.78
N MET A 285 -1.78 3.48 -3.22
CA MET A 285 -3.03 4.23 -3.33
C MET A 285 -3.26 4.69 -4.78
N PRO A 286 -4.52 4.71 -5.26
CA PRO A 286 -4.85 5.11 -6.63
C PRO A 286 -4.35 6.51 -6.99
N THR A 287 -4.44 7.44 -6.03
CA THR A 287 -3.99 8.82 -6.18
C THR A 287 -2.46 8.97 -6.25
N MET A 288 -1.71 7.91 -5.92
CA MET A 288 -0.25 7.88 -5.89
C MET A 288 0.36 7.04 -7.01
N LEU A 289 -0.45 6.39 -7.86
CA LEU A 289 0.05 5.51 -8.92
C LEU A 289 1.01 6.23 -9.89
N SER A 290 0.74 7.48 -10.23
CA SER A 290 1.63 8.25 -11.11
C SER A 290 3.03 8.47 -10.50
N ILE A 291 3.11 8.62 -9.17
CA ILE A 291 4.39 8.72 -8.47
C ILE A 291 5.08 7.36 -8.48
N ARG A 292 4.36 6.30 -8.13
CA ARG A 292 4.89 4.93 -8.16
C ARG A 292 5.48 4.57 -9.53
N GLU A 293 4.73 4.79 -10.60
CA GLU A 293 5.16 4.47 -11.97
C GLU A 293 6.44 5.23 -12.34
N LYS A 294 6.51 6.53 -11.98
CA LYS A 294 7.68 7.38 -12.22
C LYS A 294 8.96 6.86 -11.58
N TYR A 295 8.88 6.26 -10.39
CA TYR A 295 10.05 5.84 -9.62
C TYR A 295 10.36 4.33 -9.67
N PHE A 296 9.43 3.50 -10.15
CA PHE A 296 9.59 2.03 -10.11
C PHE A 296 9.25 1.27 -11.41
N ASN A 297 8.85 1.93 -12.51
CA ASN A 297 8.51 1.26 -13.79
C ASN A 297 7.54 0.06 -13.63
N SER A 298 6.66 0.11 -12.63
CA SER A 298 5.73 -0.98 -12.29
C SER A 298 4.38 -0.82 -12.97
#